data_AF-A0A2V6ETG3-F1
#
_entry.id   AF-A0A2V6ETG3-F1
#
_cell.length_a   1.000
_cell.length_b   1.000
_cell.length_c   1.000
_cell.angle_alpha   90.00
_cell.angle_beta   90.00
_cell.angle_gamma   90.00
#
_symmetry.space_group_name_H-M   'P 1'
#
loop_
_entity.id
_entity.type
_entity.pdbx_description
1 polymer ?
#
loop_
_entity_poly.entity_id
_entity_poly.type
_entity_poly.pdbx_seq_one_letter_code
_entity_poly.pdbx_strand_id
1 'polypeptide(L)' 'MVVDLNADLGEGAGHDDEMLEFVTSANIACGFHAGDADTIHMSIEAARDHGVAVGAHP' A
#
# COMPACT_ATOMS: atom_id res chain seq x y z
N MET A 1 10.50 22.55 2.37
CA MET A 1 10.92 21.43 1.53
C MET A 1 9.99 20.28 1.87
N VAL A 2 9.31 19.69 0.90
CA VAL A 2 8.36 18.58 1.09
C VAL A 2 8.89 17.40 0.29
N VAL A 3 8.84 16.19 0.88
CA VAL A 3 9.29 14.94 0.27
C VAL A 3 8.18 13.91 0.40
N ASP A 4 8.03 13.06 -0.62
CA ASP A 4 7.17 11.89 -0.57
C ASP A 4 7.95 10.70 0.02
N LEU A 5 7.31 9.96 0.91
CA LEU A 5 7.80 8.69 1.41
C LEU A 5 6.84 7.59 0.97
N ASN A 6 7.36 6.56 0.33
CA ASN A 6 6.57 5.42 -0.13
C ASN A 6 7.06 4.10 0.45
N ALA A 7 6.16 3.12 0.45
CA ALA A 7 6.43 1.72 0.76
C ALA A 7 5.64 0.80 -0.17
N ASP A 8 6.17 -0.39 -0.41
CA ASP A 8 5.50 -1.45 -1.16
C ASP A 8 4.59 -2.23 -0.20
N LEU A 9 3.29 -2.29 -0.51
CA LEU A 9 2.23 -2.85 0.32
C LEU A 9 1.34 -3.79 -0.52
N GLY A 10 0.40 -4.48 0.13
CA GLY A 10 -0.47 -5.45 -0.54
C GLY A 10 0.24 -6.75 -0.92
N GLU A 11 1.44 -6.98 -0.37
CA GLU A 11 2.26 -8.16 -0.66
C GLU A 11 2.03 -9.32 0.31
N GLY A 12 1.20 -9.12 1.36
CA GLY A 12 0.91 -10.14 2.37
C GLY A 12 1.97 -10.25 3.47
N ALA A 13 2.80 -9.21 3.67
CA ALA A 13 3.84 -9.18 4.70
C ALA A 13 3.30 -8.89 6.12
N GLY A 14 2.04 -8.45 6.25
CA GLY A 14 1.31 -8.35 7.52
C GLY A 14 1.54 -7.07 8.33
N HIS A 15 2.17 -6.05 7.76
CA HIS A 15 2.45 -4.77 8.42
C HIS A 15 1.94 -3.56 7.62
N ASP A 16 0.99 -3.78 6.72
CA ASP A 16 0.50 -2.75 5.81
C ASP A 16 -0.12 -1.57 6.57
N ASP A 17 -0.97 -1.86 7.56
CA ASP A 17 -1.71 -0.86 8.31
C ASP A 17 -0.77 0.02 9.15
N GLU A 18 0.19 -0.60 9.84
CA GLU A 18 1.18 0.13 10.62
C GLU A 18 2.11 0.97 9.73
N MET A 19 2.43 0.52 8.52
CA MET A 19 3.26 1.28 7.58
C MET A 19 2.54 2.54 7.06
N LEU A 20 1.21 2.48 6.89
CA LEU A 20 0.39 3.59 6.41
C LEU A 20 0.37 4.79 7.36
N GLU A 21 0.70 4.62 8.65
CA GLU A 21 0.86 5.74 9.59
C GLU A 21 2.06 6.64 9.26
N PHE A 22 3.04 6.16 8.48
CA PHE A 22 4.32 6.83 8.26
C PHE A 22 4.54 7.31 6.83
N VAL A 23 3.87 6.72 5.84
CA VAL A 23 4.10 6.99 4.41
C VAL A 23 3.10 7.99 3.84
N THR A 24 3.46 8.63 2.73
CA THR A 24 2.57 9.50 1.96
C THR A 24 2.03 8.84 0.69
N SER A 25 2.72 7.79 0.20
CA SER A 25 2.28 6.97 -0.93
C SER A 25 2.46 5.47 -0.65
N ALA A 26 1.60 4.63 -1.23
CA ALA A 26 1.63 3.18 -1.14
C ALA A 26 1.69 2.56 -2.55
N ASN A 27 2.71 1.76 -2.83
CA ASN A 27 2.80 0.99 -4.07
C ASN A 27 2.15 -0.38 -3.81
N ILE A 28 0.92 -0.58 -4.27
CA ILE A 28 0.15 -1.78 -3.98
C ILE A 28 0.38 -2.84 -5.06
N ALA A 29 0.71 -4.07 -4.64
CA ALA A 29 0.95 -5.21 -5.52
C ALA A 29 -0.19 -5.45 -6.53
N CYS A 30 0.14 -6.03 -7.68
CA CYS A 30 -0.82 -6.25 -8.77
C CYS A 30 -1.20 -7.72 -9.00
N GLY A 31 -0.79 -8.65 -8.12
CA GLY A 31 -1.20 -10.05 -8.17
C GLY A 31 -0.32 -10.96 -9.04
N PHE A 32 0.86 -10.49 -9.46
CA PHE A 32 1.80 -11.30 -10.24
C PHE A 32 2.96 -11.81 -9.38
N HIS A 33 3.78 -10.92 -8.80
CA HIS A 33 4.85 -11.34 -7.88
C HIS A 33 4.34 -11.56 -6.45
N ALA A 34 3.33 -10.77 -6.04
CA ALA A 34 2.70 -10.84 -4.73
C ALA A 34 1.27 -10.26 -4.77
N GLY A 35 0.54 -10.47 -3.66
CA GLY A 35 -0.84 -10.03 -3.51
C GLY A 35 -1.86 -10.91 -4.21
N ASP A 36 -3.10 -10.89 -3.71
CA ASP A 36 -4.28 -11.44 -4.38
C ASP A 36 -5.40 -10.39 -4.35
N ALA A 37 -6.54 -10.69 -5.00
CA ALA A 37 -7.63 -9.72 -5.13
C ALA A 37 -8.13 -9.20 -3.77
N ASP A 38 -8.18 -10.05 -2.75
CA ASP A 38 -8.65 -9.69 -1.42
C ASP A 38 -7.61 -8.83 -0.69
N THR A 39 -6.34 -9.23 -0.70
CA THR A 39 -5.23 -8.49 -0.08
C THR A 39 -5.07 -7.12 -0.71
N ILE A 40 -5.09 -7.05 -2.06
CA ILE A 40 -5.00 -5.79 -2.80
C ILE A 40 -6.17 -4.87 -2.45
N HIS A 41 -7.40 -5.39 -2.40
CA HIS A 41 -8.56 -4.60 -2.05
C HIS A 41 -8.45 -4.05 -0.61
N MET A 42 -8.05 -4.89 0.34
CA MET A 42 -7.85 -4.48 1.73
C MET A 42 -6.77 -3.40 1.86
N SER A 43 -5.62 -3.52 1.19
CA SER A 43 -4.56 -2.52 1.24
C SER A 43 -4.99 -1.19 0.60
N ILE A 44 -5.81 -1.21 -0.47
CA ILE A 44 -6.37 0.02 -1.07
C ILE A 44 -7.33 0.71 -0.10
N GLU A 45 -8.22 -0.04 0.55
CA GLU A 45 -9.16 0.51 1.54
C GLU A 45 -8.40 1.11 2.74
N ALA A 46 -7.39 0.41 3.26
CA ALA A 46 -6.56 0.90 4.36
C ALA A 46 -5.80 2.18 3.98
N ALA A 47 -5.21 2.23 2.77
CA ALA A 47 -4.52 3.43 2.28
C ALA A 47 -5.47 4.62 2.14
N ARG A 48 -6.70 4.40 1.67
CA ARG A 48 -7.75 5.43 1.60
C ARG A 48 -8.08 5.97 2.99
N ASP A 49 -8.26 5.10 3.97
CA ASP A 49 -8.64 5.48 5.33
C ASP A 49 -7.53 6.29 6.04
N HIS A 50 -6.27 6.05 5.68
CA HIS A 50 -5.11 6.84 6.13
C HIS A 50 -4.83 8.10 5.29
N GLY A 51 -5.54 8.30 4.17
CA GLY A 51 -5.30 9.42 3.25
C GLY A 51 -3.99 9.31 2.47
N VAL A 52 -3.47 8.10 2.28
CA VAL A 52 -2.23 7.79 1.55
C VAL A 52 -2.53 7.64 0.06
N ALA A 53 -1.67 8.18 -0.80
CA ALA A 53 -1.83 8.05 -2.25
C ALA A 53 -1.54 6.61 -2.70
N VAL A 54 -2.38 6.05 -3.57
CA VAL A 54 -2.21 4.68 -4.08
C VAL A 54 -1.57 4.68 -5.47
N GLY A 55 -0.51 3.88 -5.63
CA GLY A 55 0.13 3.55 -6.91
C GLY A 55 0.14 2.04 -7.17
N ALA A 56 0.25 1.64 -8.43
CA ALA A 56 0.35 0.22 -8.81
C ALA A 56 1.82 -0.25 -8.74
N HIS A 57 2.03 -1.45 -8.20
CA HIS A 57 3.33 -2.15 -8.18
C HIS A 57 3.22 -3.45 -8.99
N PRO A 58 3.46 -3.40 -10.33
CA PRO A 58 3.28 -4.54 -11.23
C PRO A 58 4.40 -5.58 -11.17
#